data_AF-A0A645HZF7-F1
#
_entry.id   AF-A0A645HZF7-F1
#
_cell.length_a   1.000
_cell.length_b   1.000
_cell.length_c   1.000
_cell.angle_alpha   90.00
_cell.angle_beta   90.00
_cell.angle_gamma   90.00
#
_symmetry.space_group_name_H-M   'P 1'
#
loop_
_entity.id
_entity.type
_entity.pdbx_description
1 polymer ?
#
loop_
_entity_poly.entity_id
_entity_poly.type
_entity_poly.pdbx_seq_one_letter_code
_entity_poly.pdbx_strand_id
1 'polypeptide(L)'
;MKAFEEEVGHEITVPKHFGVMGAIGSAILAKEQIERTGKKTKFTGFSLSEVDFKPTSIICSGCSNSCEVIRIYTDGKITATWGDKFGKWTNALETN
;
A
#
# COMPACT_ATOMS: atom_id res chain seq x y z
N MET A 1 24.31 -7.46 -13.77
CA MET A 1 24.68 -8.43 -12.74
C MET A 1 26.20 -8.49 -12.62
N LYS A 2 26.94 -8.97 -13.65
CA LYS A 2 28.42 -8.91 -13.68
C LYS A 2 29.03 -7.54 -13.35
N ALA A 3 28.54 -6.47 -13.97
CA ALA A 3 29.03 -5.11 -13.68
C ALA A 3 28.82 -4.67 -12.21
N PHE A 4 27.78 -5.21 -11.55
CA PHE A 4 27.48 -4.92 -10.16
C PHE A 4 28.35 -5.77 -9.22
N GLU A 5 28.66 -7.01 -9.61
CA GLU A 5 29.60 -7.90 -8.90
C GLU A 5 31.03 -7.37 -8.98
N GLU A 6 31.43 -6.85 -10.14
CA GLU A 6 32.74 -6.21 -10.36
C GLU A 6 32.91 -4.96 -9.50
N GLU A 7 31.89 -4.10 -9.42
CA GLU A 7 31.92 -2.89 -8.59
C GLU A 7 31.89 -3.19 -7.09
N VAL A 8 31.06 -4.15 -6.66
CA VAL A 8 30.92 -4.53 -5.23
C VAL A 8 32.05 -5.46 -4.76
N GLY A 9 32.78 -6.08 -5.70
CA GLY A 9 33.86 -7.03 -5.41
C GLY A 9 33.40 -8.34 -4.77
N HIS A 10 32.11 -8.66 -4.84
CA HIS A 10 31.50 -9.85 -4.23
C HIS A 10 30.48 -10.48 -5.20
N GLU A 11 30.27 -11.79 -5.05
CA GLU A 11 29.23 -12.53 -5.78
C GLU A 11 27.84 -12.03 -5.39
N ILE A 12 26.98 -11.80 -6.37
CA ILE A 12 25.62 -11.30 -6.14
C ILE A 12 24.62 -12.42 -6.41
N THR A 13 23.92 -12.84 -5.37
CA THR A 13 22.82 -13.80 -5.48
C THR A 13 21.49 -13.07 -5.68
N VAL A 14 20.80 -13.33 -6.79
CA VAL A 14 19.43 -12.84 -7.03
C VAL A 14 18.42 -13.95 -6.72
N PRO A 15 17.46 -13.72 -5.82
CA PRO A 15 16.41 -14.70 -5.53
C PRO A 15 15.59 -15.05 -6.78
N LYS A 16 15.22 -16.33 -6.92
CA LYS A 16 14.38 -16.83 -8.04
C LYS A 16 13.07 -16.04 -8.23
N HIS A 17 12.53 -15.50 -7.14
CA HIS A 17 11.27 -14.75 -7.12
C HIS A 17 11.47 -13.26 -6.81
N PHE A 18 12.53 -12.64 -7.37
CA PHE A 18 12.86 -11.23 -7.12
C PHE A 18 11.67 -10.27 -7.39
N GLY A 19 10.81 -10.58 -8.36
CA GLY A 19 9.65 -9.76 -8.72
C GLY A 19 8.55 -9.66 -7.64
N VAL A 20 8.56 -10.54 -6.63
CA VAL A 20 7.58 -10.50 -5.52
C VAL A 20 8.23 -10.23 -4.15
N MET A 21 9.52 -9.86 -4.13
CA MET A 21 10.26 -9.62 -2.88
C MET A 21 9.63 -8.53 -2.02
N GLY A 22 8.99 -7.52 -2.62
CA GLY A 22 8.25 -6.51 -1.88
C GLY A 22 7.09 -7.10 -1.07
N ALA A 23 6.28 -7.97 -1.69
CA ALA A 23 5.17 -8.63 -1.01
C ALA A 23 5.65 -9.58 0.11
N ILE A 24 6.74 -10.32 -0.13
CA ILE A 24 7.36 -11.18 0.88
C ILE A 24 7.83 -10.35 2.07
N GLY A 25 8.54 -9.24 1.81
CA GLY A 25 8.99 -8.32 2.85
C GLY A 25 7.83 -7.75 3.67
N SER A 26 6.75 -7.30 3.02
CA SER A 26 5.55 -6.82 3.71
C SER A 26 4.92 -7.89 4.60
N ALA A 27 4.88 -9.16 4.15
CA ALA A 27 4.36 -10.26 4.95
C ALA A 27 5.21 -10.55 6.19
N ILE A 28 6.54 -10.51 6.06
CA ILE A 28 7.47 -10.68 7.18
C ILE A 28 7.26 -9.56 8.21
N LEU A 29 7.23 -8.30 7.78
CA LEU A 29 7.02 -7.16 8.68
C LEU A 29 5.67 -7.22 9.40
N ALA A 30 4.61 -7.63 8.70
CA ALA A 30 3.29 -7.80 9.31
C ALA A 30 3.31 -8.88 10.39
N LYS A 31 3.99 -10.01 10.14
CA LYS A 31 4.17 -11.09 11.11
C LYS A 31 4.94 -10.62 12.35
N GLU A 32 6.10 -10.00 12.15
CA GLU A 32 6.94 -9.48 13.24
C GLU A 32 6.18 -8.49 14.12
N GLN A 33 5.37 -7.62 13.52
CA GLN A 33 4.57 -6.65 14.26
C GLN A 33 3.52 -7.34 15.15
N ILE A 34 2.88 -8.40 14.67
CA ILE A 34 1.91 -9.18 15.45
C ILE A 34 2.60 -9.93 16.59
N GLU A 35 3.73 -10.59 16.30
CA GLU A 35 4.53 -11.29 17.32
C GLU A 35 5.04 -10.34 18.40
N ARG A 36 5.51 -9.15 18.01
CA ARG A 36 6.03 -8.14 18.94
C ARG A 36 4.95 -7.49 19.81
N THR A 37 3.77 -7.23 19.24
CA THR A 37 2.71 -6.48 19.95
C THR A 37 1.67 -7.37 20.62
N GLY A 38 1.61 -8.66 20.27
CA GLY A 38 0.55 -9.58 20.71
C GLY A 38 -0.85 -9.19 20.23
N LYS A 39 -0.98 -8.19 19.34
CA LYS A 39 -2.27 -7.74 18.83
C LYS A 39 -2.86 -8.78 17.89
N LYS A 40 -4.19 -8.92 17.92
CA LYS A 40 -4.91 -9.71 16.92
C LYS A 40 -4.85 -9.02 15.56
N THR A 41 -4.81 -9.82 14.50
CA THR A 41 -4.95 -9.31 13.13
C THR A 41 -6.30 -8.62 12.94
N LYS A 42 -6.32 -7.55 12.14
CA LYS A 42 -7.54 -6.90 11.65
C LYS A 42 -8.01 -7.49 10.31
N PHE A 43 -7.46 -8.63 9.90
CA PHE A 43 -7.88 -9.30 8.68
C PHE A 43 -9.36 -9.70 8.80
N THR A 44 -10.19 -9.13 7.92
CA THR A 44 -11.66 -9.29 7.94
C THR A 44 -12.13 -10.53 7.16
N GLY A 45 -11.22 -11.36 6.67
CA GLY A 45 -11.53 -12.56 5.89
C GLY A 45 -11.51 -12.31 4.38
N PHE A 46 -11.68 -13.39 3.62
CA PHE A 46 -11.66 -13.37 2.15
C PHE A 46 -12.98 -12.93 1.53
N SER A 47 -14.05 -12.75 2.32
CA SER A 47 -15.32 -12.20 1.83
C SER A 47 -15.18 -10.81 1.20
N LEU A 48 -14.10 -10.08 1.50
CA LEU A 48 -13.75 -8.83 0.81
C LEU A 48 -13.57 -9.00 -0.70
N SER A 49 -13.16 -10.17 -1.20
CA SER A 49 -13.01 -10.36 -2.65
C SER A 49 -14.35 -10.34 -3.40
N GLU A 50 -15.46 -10.50 -2.69
CA GLU A 50 -16.82 -10.45 -3.24
C GLU A 50 -17.41 -9.04 -3.16
N VAL A 51 -16.72 -8.10 -2.51
CA VAL A 51 -17.18 -6.73 -2.34
C VAL A 51 -16.82 -5.91 -3.58
N ASP A 52 -17.80 -5.18 -4.12
CA ASP A 52 -17.61 -4.32 -5.29
C ASP A 52 -16.81 -3.07 -4.90
N PHE A 53 -15.50 -3.14 -5.11
CA PHE A 53 -14.58 -2.03 -4.93
C PHE A 53 -14.49 -1.22 -6.23
N LYS A 54 -15.00 0.01 -6.20
CA LYS A 54 -14.92 0.93 -7.34
C LYS A 54 -13.85 2.00 -7.08
N PRO A 55 -12.66 1.88 -7.67
CA PRO A 55 -11.68 2.96 -7.66
C PRO A 55 -12.16 4.09 -8.58
N THR A 56 -12.05 5.31 -8.11
CA THR A 56 -12.24 6.52 -8.93
C THR A 56 -11.10 7.49 -8.67
N SER A 57 -10.72 8.28 -9.66
CA SER A 57 -9.74 9.35 -9.49
C SER A 57 -10.38 10.72 -9.68
N ILE A 58 -9.91 11.69 -8.90
CA ILE A 58 -10.26 13.10 -9.04
C ILE A 58 -8.98 13.95 -9.00
N ILE A 59 -9.00 15.09 -9.69
CA ILE A 59 -7.94 16.09 -9.55
C ILE A 59 -8.32 17.08 -8.46
N CYS A 60 -7.46 17.22 -7.45
CA CYS A 60 -7.66 18.15 -6.35
C CYS A 60 -7.51 19.59 -6.82
N SER A 61 -8.59 20.37 -6.81
CA SER A 61 -8.56 21.82 -7.10
C SER A 61 -8.18 22.68 -5.89
N GLY A 62 -7.94 22.07 -4.72
CA GLY A 62 -7.72 22.77 -3.45
C GLY A 62 -6.25 23.05 -3.11
N CYS A 63 -5.31 22.70 -3.98
CA CYS A 63 -3.89 22.97 -3.77
C CYS A 63 -3.15 23.20 -5.09
N SER A 64 -2.04 23.94 -5.05
CA SER A 64 -1.22 24.23 -6.24
C SER A 64 -0.68 22.98 -6.93
N ASN A 65 -0.54 21.88 -6.19
CA ASN A 65 -0.03 20.62 -6.70
C ASN A 65 -0.99 19.87 -7.61
N SER A 66 -2.27 20.27 -7.69
CA SER A 66 -3.30 19.60 -8.51
C SER A 66 -3.24 18.07 -8.40
N CYS A 67 -3.13 17.58 -7.16
CA CYS A 67 -2.88 16.17 -6.89
C CYS A 67 -3.97 15.29 -7.52
N GLU A 68 -3.56 14.18 -8.15
CA GLU A 68 -4.50 13.09 -8.44
C GLU A 68 -4.77 12.34 -7.14
N VAL A 69 -6.05 12.26 -6.79
CA VAL A 69 -6.53 11.62 -5.57
C VAL A 69 -7.36 10.41 -5.97
N ILE A 70 -6.96 9.24 -5.48
CA ILE A 70 -7.66 7.99 -5.72
C ILE A 70 -8.58 7.72 -4.54
N ARG A 71 -9.84 7.45 -4.82
CA ARG A 71 -10.87 7.11 -3.83
C ARG A 71 -11.41 5.72 -4.11
N ILE A 72 -11.51 4.91 -3.08
CA ILE A 72 -12.17 3.61 -3.12
C ILE A 72 -13.57 3.76 -2.57
N TYR A 73 -14.55 3.34 -3.37
CA TYR A 73 -15.92 3.15 -2.93
C TYR A 73 -16.16 1.68 -2.61
N THR A 74 -16.79 1.44 -1.46
CA THR A 74 -17.28 0.13 -1.01
C THR A 74 -18.75 0.32 -0.62
N ASP A 75 -19.66 -0.43 -1.25
CA ASP A 75 -21.12 -0.29 -1.03
C ASP A 75 -21.62 1.17 -1.14
N GLY A 76 -21.06 1.93 -2.09
CA GLY A 76 -21.42 3.33 -2.33
C GLY A 76 -20.85 4.34 -1.33
N LYS A 77 -20.08 3.92 -0.33
CA LYS A 77 -19.38 4.80 0.62
C LYS A 77 -17.88 4.84 0.34
N ILE A 78 -17.25 6.00 0.56
CA ILE A 78 -15.79 6.12 0.45
C ILE A 78 -15.17 5.48 1.68
N THR A 79 -14.37 4.44 1.48
CA THR A 79 -13.71 3.70 2.58
C THR A 79 -12.21 3.99 2.66
N ALA A 80 -11.59 4.39 1.56
CA ALA A 80 -10.19 4.76 1.52
C ALA A 80 -9.94 5.85 0.48
N THR A 81 -9.01 6.74 0.79
CA THR A 81 -8.52 7.77 -0.13
C THR A 81 -7.01 7.91 0.03
N TRP A 82 -6.27 8.05 -1.07
CA TRP A 82 -4.83 8.35 -1.06
C TRP A 82 -4.43 9.15 -2.30
N GLY A 83 -3.16 9.58 -2.35
CA GLY A 83 -2.60 10.36 -3.46
C GLY A 83 -2.63 11.87 -3.25
N ASP A 84 -3.29 12.35 -2.19
CA ASP A 84 -3.25 13.76 -1.84
C ASP A 84 -1.98 14.13 -1.06
N LYS A 85 -1.29 15.19 -1.49
CA LYS A 85 -0.01 15.59 -0.89
C LYS A 85 -0.14 16.32 0.44
N PHE A 86 -1.30 16.92 0.72
CA PHE A 86 -1.51 17.78 1.89
C PHE A 86 -2.41 17.14 2.95
N GLY A 87 -2.81 15.88 2.78
CA GLY A 87 -3.66 15.16 3.74
C GLY A 87 -5.12 15.64 3.80
N LYS A 88 -5.54 16.63 2.99
CA LYS A 88 -6.91 17.15 2.99
C LYS A 88 -7.96 16.04 2.80
N TRP A 89 -7.72 15.12 1.87
CA TRP A 89 -8.68 14.09 1.51
C TRP A 89 -8.52 12.84 2.36
N THR A 90 -7.28 12.48 2.70
CA THR A 90 -7.00 11.38 3.63
C THR A 90 -7.58 11.66 5.02
N ASN A 91 -7.36 12.87 5.57
CA ASN A 91 -7.84 13.24 6.92
C ASN A 91 -9.35 13.43 6.99
N ALA A 92 -10.02 13.74 5.88
CA ALA A 92 -11.48 13.87 5.84
C ALA A 92 -12.21 12.53 6.07
N LEU A 93 -11.52 11.39 5.94
CA LEU A 93 -12.07 10.08 6.26
C LEU A 93 -11.94 9.71 7.74
N GLU A 94 -11.07 10.37 8.51
CA GLU A 94 -10.86 10.07 9.94
C GLU A 94 -11.86 10.78 10.86
N THR A 95 -12.58 11.78 10.35
CA THR A 95 -13.51 12.62 11.12
C THR A 95 -14.98 12.14 11.11
N ASN A 96 -15.25 10.92 10.63
CA ASN A 96 -16.58 10.29 10.67
C ASN A 96 -16.63 9.07 11.58
#